data_AF-A0A2A5ALS0-F1
#
_entry.id   AF-A0A2A5ALS0-F1
#
_cell.length_a   1.000
_cell.length_b   1.000
_cell.length_c   1.000
_cell.angle_alpha   90.00
_cell.angle_beta   90.00
_cell.angle_gamma   90.00
#
_symmetry.space_group_name_H-M   'P 1'
#
loop_
_entity.id
_entity.type
_entity.pdbx_description
1 polymer ?
#
loop_
_entity_poly.entity_id
_entity_poly.type
_entity_poly.pdbx_seq_one_letter_code
_entity_poly.pdbx_strand_id
1 'polypeptide(L)'
;MNTGEFVADNVKAPMLTPGLSLWFRQLLAIFRIEFGKALISRRAFACYALAALPVLIFAIAAFELDEQGEPPFESIERARQIYGYIFSSLILGAVIFLGSASIFTTLFRGEILDRSIHYYLLTPVRREILVTAKFLAGLASAFVLFGLCTLICFLLLYLPFGMEQLISDITSGIAIQQLGLYLGITLLACMGYGSVFMATGLLFRNPLIPIMVVASWELIHFILPPALKVFSIIFYLKGLLPIPLDEGPLAVIVSPPPVWVSIVGMFGLSIVTVLGTIFLLKRLEVKYTDE
;
A
#
# COMPACT_ATOMS: atom_id res chain seq x y z
N MET A 1 66.38 7.16 14.28
CA MET A 1 65.12 6.45 13.95
C MET A 1 64.11 6.84 15.01
N ASN A 2 63.16 7.70 14.66
CA ASN A 2 62.14 8.20 15.56
C ASN A 2 60.96 7.22 15.51
N THR A 3 60.77 6.43 16.56
CA THR A 3 59.61 5.55 16.71
C THR A 3 58.40 6.42 17.06
N GLY A 4 57.66 6.85 16.04
CA GLY A 4 56.39 7.53 16.23
C GLY A 4 55.41 6.62 16.94
N GLU A 5 55.13 6.92 18.21
CA GLU A 5 53.97 6.40 18.93
C GLU A 5 52.72 6.86 18.17
N PHE A 6 52.08 5.95 17.45
CA PHE A 6 50.71 6.13 17.01
C PHE A 6 49.83 6.13 18.27
N VAL A 7 49.52 7.33 18.76
CA VAL A 7 48.44 7.55 19.73
C VAL A 7 47.17 7.07 19.03
N ALA A 8 46.73 5.86 19.38
CA ALA A 8 45.41 5.38 19.03
C ALA A 8 44.41 6.29 19.74
N ASP A 9 43.98 7.33 19.03
CA ASP A 9 42.92 8.21 19.44
C ASP A 9 41.69 7.30 19.63
N ASN A 10 41.38 6.98 20.89
CA ASN A 10 40.25 6.15 21.25
C ASN A 10 39.00 6.92 20.82
N VAL A 11 38.56 6.71 19.58
CA VAL A 11 37.25 7.12 19.10
C VAL A 11 36.26 6.49 20.07
N LYS A 12 35.81 7.26 21.06
CA LYS A 12 34.80 6.84 22.01
C LYS A 12 33.58 6.50 21.18
N ALA A 13 33.37 5.20 20.95
CA ALA A 13 32.15 4.70 20.36
C ALA A 13 31.01 5.34 21.17
N PRO A 14 30.07 6.03 20.54
CA PRO A 14 29.00 6.71 21.27
C PRO A 14 28.30 5.64 22.12
N MET A 15 28.33 5.79 23.44
CA MET A 15 27.58 4.91 24.33
C MET A 15 26.10 5.11 23.99
N LEU A 16 25.53 4.13 23.28
CA LEU A 16 24.12 4.10 22.95
C LEU A 16 23.37 3.71 24.22
N THR A 17 22.85 4.71 24.94
CA THR A 17 21.98 4.43 26.07
C THR A 17 20.69 3.77 25.56
N PRO A 18 20.28 2.62 26.11
CA PRO A 18 19.02 2.00 25.74
C PRO A 18 17.87 2.95 26.09
N GLY A 19 17.02 3.26 25.11
CA GLY A 19 15.89 4.18 25.28
C GLY A 19 15.14 4.47 23.99
N LEU A 20 14.07 5.26 24.10
CA LEU A 20 13.20 5.64 22.98
C LEU A 20 13.97 6.33 21.84
N SER A 21 14.97 7.14 22.17
CA SER A 21 15.80 7.85 21.19
C SER A 21 16.62 6.89 20.32
N LEU A 22 17.17 5.83 20.92
CA LEU A 22 17.88 4.79 20.19
C LEU A 22 16.93 4.02 19.26
N TRP A 23 15.75 3.62 19.76
CA TRP A 23 14.78 2.88 18.96
C TRP A 23 14.26 3.71 17.79
N PHE A 24 14.01 5.00 17.99
CA PHE A 24 13.60 5.90 16.92
C PHE A 24 14.70 6.06 15.85
N ARG A 25 15.97 6.19 16.27
CA ARG A 25 17.11 6.23 15.33
C ARG A 25 17.25 4.94 14.53
N GLN A 26 17.11 3.78 15.18
CA GLN A 26 17.14 2.48 14.51
C GLN A 26 15.98 2.32 13.53
N LEU A 27 14.76 2.69 13.94
CA LEU A 27 13.57 2.68 13.10
C LEU A 27 13.77 3.55 11.87
N LEU A 28 14.20 4.80 12.04
CA LEU A 28 14.40 5.75 10.95
C LEU A 28 15.51 5.30 9.99
N ALA A 29 16.60 4.74 10.51
CA ALA A 29 17.70 4.24 9.69
C ALA A 29 17.24 3.08 8.79
N ILE A 30 16.54 2.11 9.35
CA ILE A 30 15.98 0.98 8.58
C ILE A 30 14.92 1.49 7.61
N PHE A 31 14.01 2.34 8.06
CA PHE A 31 12.96 2.93 7.22
C PHE A 31 13.54 3.60 5.99
N ARG A 32 14.56 4.45 6.14
CA ARG A 32 15.17 5.18 5.02
C ARG A 32 15.80 4.25 3.99
N ILE A 33 16.47 3.20 4.46
CA ILE A 33 17.10 2.20 3.59
C ILE A 33 16.03 1.44 2.80
N GLU A 34 15.00 0.94 3.50
CA GLU A 34 13.94 0.14 2.91
C GLU A 34 13.05 0.95 1.97
N PHE A 35 12.76 2.20 2.32
CA PHE A 35 11.99 3.12 1.47
C PHE A 35 12.72 3.40 0.14
N GLY A 36 14.04 3.65 0.20
CA GLY A 36 14.85 3.84 -1.00
C GLY A 36 14.90 2.60 -1.90
N LYS A 37 15.03 1.40 -1.30
CA LYS A 37 14.98 0.13 -2.04
C LYS A 37 13.62 -0.08 -2.71
N ALA A 38 12.52 0.20 -1.99
CA ALA A 38 11.17 -0.03 -2.48
C ALA A 38 10.87 0.82 -3.74
N LEU A 39 11.32 2.07 -3.80
CA LEU A 39 11.05 2.95 -4.94
C LEU A 39 12.01 2.76 -6.13
N ILE A 40 13.27 2.40 -5.89
CA ILE A 40 14.31 2.41 -6.94
C ILE A 40 14.60 0.99 -7.50
N SER A 41 14.10 -0.06 -6.87
CA SER A 41 14.38 -1.43 -7.32
C SER A 41 13.77 -1.75 -8.70
N ARG A 42 14.39 -2.70 -9.43
CA ARG A 42 13.82 -3.24 -10.67
C ARG A 42 12.40 -3.80 -10.49
N ARG A 43 12.06 -4.26 -9.28
CA ARG A 43 10.72 -4.79 -8.95
C ARG A 43 9.67 -3.67 -8.85
N ALA A 44 10.09 -2.45 -8.53
CA ALA A 44 9.23 -1.27 -8.53
C ALA A 44 8.67 -0.97 -9.94
N PHE A 45 9.40 -1.36 -11.01
CA PHE A 45 8.96 -1.17 -12.39
C PHE A 45 7.60 -1.82 -12.69
N ALA A 46 7.35 -3.03 -12.19
CA ALA A 46 6.06 -3.70 -12.35
C ALA A 46 4.94 -2.92 -11.65
N CYS A 47 5.21 -2.38 -10.46
CA CYS A 47 4.24 -1.55 -9.73
C CYS A 47 3.99 -0.21 -10.44
N TYR A 48 5.03 0.41 -11.02
CA TYR A 48 4.88 1.62 -11.83
C TYR A 48 4.03 1.36 -13.08
N ALA A 49 4.26 0.23 -13.77
CA ALA A 49 3.46 -0.17 -14.93
C ALA A 49 1.97 -0.40 -14.55
N LEU A 50 1.72 -1.07 -13.43
CA LEU A 50 0.35 -1.24 -12.91
C LEU A 50 -0.30 0.09 -12.52
N ALA A 51 0.45 0.99 -11.87
CA ALA A 51 -0.06 2.31 -11.49
C ALA A 51 -0.27 3.25 -12.69
N ALA A 52 0.46 3.03 -13.80
CA ALA A 52 0.27 3.79 -15.03
C ALA A 52 -1.02 3.42 -15.77
N LEU A 53 -1.54 2.20 -15.60
CA LEU A 53 -2.75 1.72 -16.28
C LEU A 53 -3.97 2.63 -16.09
N PRO A 54 -4.43 2.94 -14.86
CA PRO A 54 -5.55 3.86 -14.66
C PRO A 54 -5.21 5.29 -15.11
N VAL A 55 -3.96 5.72 -14.94
CA VAL A 55 -3.53 7.06 -15.37
C VAL A 55 -3.65 7.20 -16.89
N LEU A 56 -3.27 6.18 -17.66
CA LEU A 56 -3.42 6.16 -19.10
C LEU A 56 -4.89 6.17 -19.53
N ILE A 57 -5.76 5.42 -18.83
CA ILE A 57 -7.20 5.42 -19.10
C ILE A 57 -7.77 6.82 -18.93
N PHE A 58 -7.48 7.49 -17.81
CA PHE A 58 -7.95 8.86 -17.57
C PHE A 58 -7.27 9.89 -18.48
N ALA A 59 -6.01 9.68 -18.87
CA ALA A 59 -5.35 10.57 -19.80
C ALA A 59 -6.00 10.50 -21.18
N ILE A 60 -6.25 9.29 -21.70
CA ILE A 60 -6.95 9.09 -22.97
C ILE A 60 -8.34 9.73 -22.91
N ALA A 61 -9.12 9.41 -21.89
CA ALA A 61 -10.45 10.00 -21.69
C ALA A 61 -10.42 11.53 -21.48
N ALA A 62 -9.30 12.09 -21.01
CA ALA A 62 -9.16 13.54 -20.82
C ALA A 62 -8.85 14.30 -22.12
N PHE A 63 -8.23 13.63 -23.10
CA PHE A 63 -7.79 14.24 -24.36
C PHE A 63 -8.62 13.80 -25.57
N GLU A 64 -9.43 12.76 -25.45
CA GLU A 64 -10.40 12.40 -26.48
C GLU A 64 -11.52 13.45 -26.56
N LEU A 65 -11.84 13.86 -27.78
CA LEU A 65 -13.04 14.59 -28.13
C LEU A 65 -13.95 13.60 -28.86
N ASP A 66 -15.24 13.58 -28.52
CA ASP A 66 -16.21 12.73 -29.20
C ASP A 66 -16.34 13.13 -30.69
N GLU A 67 -16.98 12.29 -31.52
CA GLU A 67 -17.17 12.54 -32.96
C GLU A 67 -17.87 13.87 -33.28
N GLN A 68 -18.55 14.45 -32.28
CA GLN A 68 -19.24 15.75 -32.35
C GLN A 68 -18.40 16.92 -31.80
N GLY A 69 -17.19 16.67 -31.31
CA GLY A 69 -16.28 17.67 -30.72
C GLY A 69 -16.54 17.98 -29.25
N GLU A 70 -17.44 17.23 -28.60
CA GLU A 70 -17.80 17.40 -27.18
C GLU A 70 -16.90 16.54 -26.27
N PRO A 71 -16.68 16.94 -25.01
CA PRO A 71 -15.94 16.12 -24.06
C PRO A 71 -16.68 14.79 -23.77
N PRO A 72 -15.96 13.69 -23.49
CA PRO A 72 -16.56 12.35 -23.34
C PRO A 72 -17.43 12.20 -22.08
N PHE A 73 -17.49 13.23 -21.24
CA PHE A 73 -18.32 13.27 -20.05
C PHE A 73 -19.34 14.40 -20.17
N GLU A 74 -20.64 14.05 -20.22
CA GLU A 74 -21.74 15.02 -20.28
C GLU A 74 -21.78 15.97 -19.07
N SER A 75 -21.34 15.51 -17.89
CA SER A 75 -21.32 16.31 -16.66
C SER A 75 -20.22 15.87 -15.70
N ILE A 76 -19.78 16.81 -14.85
CA ILE A 76 -18.79 16.53 -13.79
C ILE A 76 -19.30 15.47 -12.81
N GLU A 77 -20.60 15.41 -12.55
CA GLU A 77 -21.21 14.40 -11.69
C GLU A 77 -21.06 12.99 -12.26
N ARG A 78 -21.33 12.83 -13.56
CA ARG A 78 -21.12 11.56 -14.27
C ARG A 78 -19.65 11.17 -14.28
N ALA A 79 -18.76 12.13 -14.55
CA ALA A 79 -17.32 11.90 -14.51
C ALA A 79 -16.89 11.38 -13.13
N ARG A 80 -17.35 11.99 -12.03
CA ARG A 80 -17.07 11.54 -10.66
C ARG A 80 -17.63 10.15 -10.35
N GLN A 81 -18.81 9.80 -10.87
CA GLN A 81 -19.36 8.44 -10.75
C GLN A 81 -18.48 7.42 -11.47
N ILE A 82 -18.08 7.71 -12.72
CA ILE A 82 -17.18 6.85 -13.51
C ILE A 82 -15.83 6.69 -12.80
N TYR A 83 -15.31 7.78 -12.24
CA TYR A 83 -14.10 7.72 -11.41
C TYR A 83 -14.28 6.77 -10.22
N GLY A 84 -15.41 6.82 -9.51
CA GLY A 84 -15.72 5.89 -8.44
C GLY A 84 -15.69 4.41 -8.89
N TYR A 85 -16.28 4.09 -10.05
CA TYR A 85 -16.25 2.74 -10.62
C TYR A 85 -14.82 2.28 -10.98
N ILE A 86 -14.04 3.12 -11.66
CA ILE A 86 -12.64 2.80 -12.03
C ILE A 86 -11.78 2.69 -10.78
N PHE A 87 -11.97 3.57 -9.79
CA PHE A 87 -11.26 3.52 -8.53
C PHE A 87 -11.56 2.22 -7.77
N SER A 88 -12.84 1.85 -7.68
CA SER A 88 -13.28 0.64 -6.96
C SER A 88 -12.81 -0.66 -7.63
N SER A 89 -12.97 -0.77 -8.94
CA SER A 89 -12.67 -2.01 -9.69
C SER A 89 -11.18 -2.14 -10.01
N LEU A 90 -10.59 -1.14 -10.67
CA LEU A 90 -9.24 -1.20 -11.19
C LEU A 90 -8.21 -0.75 -10.14
N ILE A 91 -8.39 0.42 -9.54
CA ILE A 91 -7.38 0.97 -8.62
C ILE A 91 -7.32 0.14 -7.34
N LEU A 92 -8.44 -0.09 -6.65
CA LEU A 92 -8.47 -0.91 -5.44
C LEU A 92 -8.30 -2.40 -5.76
N GLY A 93 -9.11 -2.93 -6.69
CA GLY A 93 -9.19 -4.37 -6.95
C GLY A 93 -7.96 -4.97 -7.64
N ALA A 94 -7.26 -4.20 -8.47
CA ALA A 94 -6.09 -4.70 -9.20
C ALA A 94 -4.80 -3.96 -8.83
N VAL A 95 -4.76 -2.63 -8.97
CA VAL A 95 -3.50 -1.86 -8.84
C VAL A 95 -2.96 -1.89 -7.42
N ILE A 96 -3.76 -1.50 -6.44
CA ILE A 96 -3.35 -1.49 -5.02
C ILE A 96 -3.18 -2.91 -4.52
N PHE A 97 -4.06 -3.84 -4.90
CA PHE A 97 -3.97 -5.24 -4.50
C PHE A 97 -2.65 -5.87 -4.96
N LEU A 98 -2.41 -5.92 -6.28
CA LEU A 98 -1.21 -6.54 -6.87
C LEU A 98 0.06 -5.75 -6.54
N GLY A 99 -0.05 -4.43 -6.49
CA GLY A 99 1.04 -3.55 -6.11
C GLY A 99 1.46 -3.74 -4.65
N SER A 100 0.50 -3.87 -3.73
CA SER A 100 0.78 -4.20 -2.32
C SER A 100 1.36 -5.61 -2.20
N ALA A 101 0.85 -6.59 -2.96
CA ALA A 101 1.45 -7.93 -2.99
C ALA A 101 2.92 -7.88 -3.43
N SER A 102 3.24 -7.16 -4.50
CA SER A 102 4.61 -7.01 -5.01
C SER A 102 5.55 -6.33 -4.00
N ILE A 103 5.12 -5.19 -3.42
CA ILE A 103 5.94 -4.42 -2.47
C ILE A 103 6.12 -5.22 -1.18
N PHE A 104 5.03 -5.59 -0.51
CA PHE A 104 5.10 -6.07 0.88
C PHE A 104 5.57 -7.52 1.00
N THR A 105 5.30 -8.40 0.04
CA THR A 105 5.86 -9.77 0.11
C THR A 105 7.39 -9.74 0.01
N THR A 106 7.94 -8.81 -0.78
CA THR A 106 9.39 -8.75 -1.03
C THR A 106 10.19 -8.13 0.11
N LEU A 107 9.56 -7.41 1.06
CA LEU A 107 10.22 -6.79 2.22
C LEU A 107 11.05 -7.78 3.06
N PHE A 108 10.57 -9.01 3.23
CA PHE A 108 11.34 -10.08 3.86
C PHE A 108 11.74 -11.16 2.88
N ARG A 109 10.86 -11.51 1.93
CA ARG A 109 11.14 -12.56 0.98
C ARG A 109 12.35 -12.25 0.10
N GLY A 110 12.54 -10.99 -0.27
CA GLY A 110 13.70 -10.54 -1.03
C GLY A 110 15.00 -10.86 -0.30
N GLU A 111 15.07 -10.55 1.00
CA GLU A 111 16.27 -10.80 1.81
C GLU A 111 16.51 -12.27 2.12
N ILE A 112 15.44 -13.06 2.26
CA ILE A 112 15.55 -14.52 2.41
C ILE A 112 16.15 -15.11 1.14
N LEU A 113 15.65 -14.69 -0.03
CA LEU A 113 16.12 -15.16 -1.33
C LEU A 113 17.56 -14.74 -1.61
N ASP A 114 17.93 -13.51 -1.24
CA ASP A 114 19.28 -12.96 -1.41
C ASP A 114 20.25 -13.43 -0.29
N ARG A 115 19.82 -14.36 0.58
CA ARG A 115 20.57 -14.89 1.73
C ARG A 115 21.15 -13.82 2.66
N SER A 116 20.56 -12.63 2.69
CA SER A 116 21.06 -11.48 3.46
C SER A 116 20.38 -11.32 4.83
N ILE A 117 19.32 -12.09 5.12
CA ILE A 117 18.56 -11.99 6.37
C ILE A 117 19.41 -12.22 7.63
N HIS A 118 20.47 -13.03 7.54
CA HIS A 118 21.35 -13.34 8.66
C HIS A 118 22.05 -12.09 9.23
N TYR A 119 22.37 -11.09 8.38
CA TYR A 119 22.95 -9.83 8.85
C TYR A 119 21.98 -9.04 9.74
N TYR A 120 20.68 -9.06 9.43
CA TYR A 120 19.64 -8.48 10.28
C TYR A 120 19.41 -9.29 11.55
N LEU A 121 19.67 -10.60 11.50
CA LEU A 121 19.53 -11.45 12.67
C LEU A 121 20.66 -11.28 13.68
N LEU A 122 21.87 -11.01 13.21
CA LEU A 122 23.07 -10.81 14.03
C LEU A 122 23.26 -9.37 14.53
N THR A 123 22.60 -8.39 13.89
CA THR A 123 22.64 -7.00 14.37
C THR A 123 21.84 -6.85 15.67
N PRO A 124 22.32 -6.05 16.65
CA PRO A 124 21.67 -5.86 17.95
C PRO A 124 20.46 -4.93 17.85
N VAL A 125 19.51 -5.27 16.97
CA VAL A 125 18.25 -4.55 16.75
C VAL A 125 17.08 -5.44 17.15
N ARG A 126 16.14 -4.87 17.90
CA ARG A 126 14.92 -5.57 18.34
C ARG A 126 14.06 -5.95 17.12
N ARG A 127 13.49 -7.16 17.14
CA ARG A 127 12.67 -7.68 16.02
C ARG A 127 11.43 -6.82 15.77
N GLU A 128 10.86 -6.26 16.84
CA GLU A 128 9.74 -5.32 16.80
C GLU A 128 10.07 -4.09 15.95
N ILE A 129 11.25 -3.50 16.17
CA ILE A 129 11.70 -2.30 15.46
C ILE A 129 11.95 -2.62 14.00
N LEU A 130 12.57 -3.77 13.71
CA LEU A 130 12.86 -4.21 12.35
C LEU A 130 11.59 -4.40 11.53
N VAL A 131 10.60 -5.16 12.05
CA VAL A 131 9.32 -5.40 11.37
C VAL A 131 8.56 -4.08 11.21
N THR A 132 8.46 -3.27 12.27
CA THR A 132 7.72 -2.01 12.23
C THR A 132 8.33 -1.03 11.22
N ALA A 133 9.66 -0.87 11.21
CA ALA A 133 10.35 0.01 10.27
C ALA A 133 10.14 -0.43 8.82
N LYS A 134 10.23 -1.74 8.55
CA LYS A 134 9.97 -2.31 7.24
C LYS A 134 8.54 -2.07 6.79
N PHE A 135 7.58 -2.35 7.67
CA PHE A 135 6.17 -2.16 7.36
C PHE A 135 5.87 -0.70 7.03
N LEU A 136 6.38 0.24 7.85
CA LEU A 136 6.20 1.67 7.61
C LEU A 136 6.87 2.12 6.30
N ALA A 137 8.05 1.60 5.96
CA ALA A 137 8.71 1.91 4.68
C ALA A 137 7.91 1.38 3.48
N GLY A 138 7.41 0.16 3.56
CA GLY A 138 6.48 -0.42 2.58
C GLY A 138 5.21 0.41 2.44
N LEU A 139 4.60 0.81 3.56
CA LEU A 139 3.39 1.63 3.59
C LEU A 139 3.62 3.02 2.98
N ALA A 140 4.71 3.69 3.35
CA ALA A 140 5.05 4.99 2.80
C ALA A 140 5.32 4.92 1.29
N SER A 141 6.08 3.92 0.83
CA SER A 141 6.38 3.75 -0.60
C SER A 141 5.12 3.40 -1.41
N ALA A 142 4.29 2.49 -0.92
CA ALA A 142 3.00 2.15 -1.53
C ALA A 142 2.06 3.35 -1.57
N PHE A 143 1.95 4.12 -0.48
CA PHE A 143 1.10 5.31 -0.44
C PHE A 143 1.61 6.42 -1.36
N VAL A 144 2.92 6.64 -1.46
CA VAL A 144 3.47 7.59 -2.45
C VAL A 144 3.10 7.14 -3.86
N LEU A 145 3.31 5.87 -4.21
CA LEU A 145 3.01 5.37 -5.55
C LEU A 145 1.51 5.42 -5.88
N PHE A 146 0.67 4.77 -5.07
CA PHE A 146 -0.76 4.63 -5.36
C PHE A 146 -1.54 5.90 -5.01
N GLY A 147 -1.08 6.68 -4.03
CA GLY A 147 -1.63 8.00 -3.73
C GLY A 147 -1.37 8.99 -4.86
N LEU A 148 -0.16 9.02 -5.44
CA LEU A 148 0.12 9.82 -6.64
C LEU A 148 -0.70 9.35 -7.84
N CYS A 149 -0.83 8.03 -8.05
CA CYS A 149 -1.71 7.48 -9.08
C CYS A 149 -3.16 7.98 -8.90
N THR A 150 -3.70 7.88 -7.68
CA THR A 150 -5.06 8.34 -7.33
C THR A 150 -5.21 9.84 -7.59
N LEU A 151 -4.25 10.65 -7.15
CA LEU A 151 -4.21 12.10 -7.33
C LEU A 151 -4.16 12.48 -8.82
N ILE A 152 -3.27 11.88 -9.59
CA ILE A 152 -3.12 12.16 -11.02
C ILE A 152 -4.40 11.80 -11.77
N CYS A 153 -4.98 10.62 -11.52
CA CYS A 153 -6.25 10.23 -12.12
C CYS A 153 -7.37 11.21 -11.76
N PHE A 154 -7.42 11.67 -10.51
CA PHE A 154 -8.41 12.65 -10.06
C PHE A 154 -8.22 14.01 -10.72
N LEU A 155 -6.99 14.47 -10.92
CA LEU A 155 -6.72 15.73 -11.63
C LEU A 155 -7.05 15.62 -13.13
N LEU A 156 -6.72 14.48 -13.77
CA LEU A 156 -7.05 14.22 -15.17
C LEU A 156 -8.57 14.20 -15.41
N LEU A 157 -9.36 13.76 -14.42
CA LEU A 157 -10.82 13.81 -14.48
C LEU A 157 -11.36 15.23 -14.72
N TYR A 158 -10.73 16.24 -14.14
CA TYR A 158 -11.18 17.64 -14.23
C TYR A 158 -10.69 18.33 -15.51
N LEU A 159 -9.74 17.74 -16.23
CA LEU A 159 -9.10 18.37 -17.38
C LEU A 159 -10.09 18.72 -18.51
N PRO A 160 -11.05 17.85 -18.90
CA PRO A 160 -12.07 18.16 -19.92
C PRO A 160 -13.01 19.32 -19.56
N PHE A 161 -13.22 19.57 -18.26
CA PHE A 161 -14.14 20.59 -17.76
C PHE A 161 -13.45 21.96 -17.53
N GLY A 162 -12.13 22.00 -17.69
CA GLY A 162 -11.34 23.21 -17.50
C GLY A 162 -11.04 23.54 -16.03
N MET A 163 -10.09 24.46 -15.86
CA MET A 163 -9.59 24.86 -14.53
C MET A 163 -10.62 25.66 -13.71
N GLU A 164 -11.58 26.31 -14.35
CA GLU A 164 -12.63 27.07 -13.66
C GLU A 164 -13.53 26.15 -12.82
N GLN A 165 -13.94 25.00 -13.39
CA GLN A 165 -14.74 24.02 -12.67
C GLN A 165 -13.96 23.44 -11.48
N LEU A 166 -12.66 23.14 -11.67
CA LEU A 166 -11.81 22.65 -10.59
C LEU A 166 -11.71 23.67 -9.44
N ILE A 167 -11.50 24.95 -9.74
CA ILE A 167 -11.42 26.01 -8.71
C ILE A 167 -12.76 26.17 -7.98
N SER A 168 -13.89 26.09 -8.71
CA SER A 168 -15.23 26.12 -8.13
C SER A 168 -15.45 24.94 -7.17
N ASP A 169 -15.09 23.73 -7.59
CA ASP A 169 -15.23 22.52 -6.76
C ASP A 169 -14.26 22.50 -5.56
N ILE A 170 -13.09 23.13 -5.68
CA ILE A 170 -12.12 23.31 -4.59
C ILE A 170 -12.64 24.33 -3.58
N THR A 171 -13.17 25.47 -4.03
CA THR A 171 -13.68 26.54 -3.14
C THR A 171 -14.96 26.12 -2.43
N SER A 172 -15.81 25.31 -3.07
CA SER A 172 -16.97 24.66 -2.43
C SER A 172 -16.58 23.50 -1.49
N GLY A 173 -15.31 23.06 -1.52
CA GLY A 173 -14.79 21.98 -0.67
C GLY A 173 -15.10 20.56 -1.17
N ILE A 174 -15.92 20.41 -2.21
CA ILE A 174 -16.36 19.11 -2.74
C ILE A 174 -15.17 18.30 -3.27
N ALA A 175 -14.32 18.92 -4.09
CA ALA A 175 -13.15 18.24 -4.66
C ALA A 175 -12.14 17.82 -3.58
N ILE A 176 -11.88 18.69 -2.61
CA ILE A 176 -10.94 18.41 -1.50
C ILE A 176 -11.45 17.25 -0.66
N GLN A 177 -12.75 17.25 -0.32
CA GLN A 177 -13.34 16.19 0.49
C GLN A 177 -13.28 14.84 -0.23
N GLN A 178 -13.65 14.79 -1.51
CA GLN A 178 -13.62 13.55 -2.28
C GLN A 178 -12.20 13.04 -2.47
N LEU A 179 -11.26 13.90 -2.86
CA LEU A 179 -9.85 13.54 -2.99
C LEU A 179 -9.27 13.03 -1.67
N GLY A 180 -9.59 13.70 -0.55
CA GLY A 180 -9.19 13.28 0.78
C GLY A 180 -9.73 11.90 1.16
N LEU A 181 -10.99 11.60 0.83
CA LEU A 181 -11.59 10.28 1.04
C LEU A 181 -10.91 9.21 0.17
N TYR A 182 -10.71 9.46 -1.12
CA TYR A 182 -10.01 8.51 -2.00
C TYR A 182 -8.57 8.25 -1.54
N LEU A 183 -7.82 9.28 -1.17
CA LEU A 183 -6.46 9.11 -0.61
C LEU A 183 -6.49 8.37 0.72
N GLY A 184 -7.46 8.65 1.59
CA GLY A 184 -7.66 7.92 2.85
C GLY A 184 -7.94 6.43 2.62
N ILE A 185 -8.82 6.11 1.68
CA ILE A 185 -9.12 4.73 1.27
C ILE A 185 -7.87 4.06 0.70
N THR A 186 -7.11 4.75 -0.17
CA THR A 186 -5.85 4.23 -0.71
C THR A 186 -4.85 3.91 0.40
N LEU A 187 -4.71 4.78 1.41
CA LEU A 187 -3.85 4.53 2.56
C LEU A 187 -4.32 3.32 3.38
N LEU A 188 -5.62 3.22 3.66
CA LEU A 188 -6.21 2.10 4.40
C LEU A 188 -6.05 0.78 3.62
N ALA A 189 -6.19 0.80 2.30
CA ALA A 189 -6.00 -0.35 1.44
C ALA A 189 -4.53 -0.82 1.45
N CYS A 190 -3.58 0.11 1.31
CA CYS A 190 -2.16 -0.19 1.44
C CYS A 190 -1.81 -0.78 2.81
N MET A 191 -2.43 -0.26 3.87
CA MET A 191 -2.24 -0.76 5.23
C MET A 191 -2.82 -2.16 5.42
N GLY A 192 -4.07 -2.39 4.99
CA GLY A 192 -4.75 -3.68 5.09
C GLY A 192 -4.03 -4.76 4.28
N TYR A 193 -3.98 -4.60 2.95
CA TYR A 193 -3.33 -5.57 2.07
C TYR A 193 -1.84 -5.71 2.36
N GLY A 194 -1.13 -4.60 2.59
CA GLY A 194 0.30 -4.62 2.85
C GLY A 194 0.67 -5.41 4.10
N SER A 195 -0.13 -5.31 5.16
CA SER A 195 0.13 -6.03 6.42
C SER A 195 -0.02 -7.55 6.25
N VAL A 196 -1.05 -7.99 5.52
CA VAL A 196 -1.27 -9.40 5.17
C VAL A 196 -0.13 -9.90 4.29
N PHE A 197 0.22 -9.17 3.22
CA PHE A 197 1.26 -9.60 2.29
C PHE A 197 2.66 -9.63 2.92
N MET A 198 2.96 -8.73 3.84
CA MET A 198 4.20 -8.77 4.62
C MET A 198 4.31 -10.06 5.43
N ALA A 199 3.23 -10.44 6.12
CA ALA A 199 3.18 -11.70 6.88
C ALA A 199 3.37 -12.92 5.97
N THR A 200 2.70 -12.93 4.80
CA THR A 200 2.83 -14.04 3.84
C THR A 200 4.24 -14.19 3.28
N GLY A 201 4.98 -13.08 3.12
CA GLY A 201 6.38 -13.09 2.67
C GLY A 201 7.34 -13.84 3.60
N LEU A 202 7.00 -13.95 4.89
CA LEU A 202 7.73 -14.78 5.86
C LEU A 202 7.19 -16.22 5.94
N LEU A 203 5.87 -16.39 5.89
CA LEU A 203 5.22 -17.69 6.10
C LEU A 203 5.42 -18.68 4.96
N PHE A 204 5.40 -18.21 3.71
CA PHE A 204 5.34 -19.08 2.55
C PHE A 204 6.66 -19.11 1.78
N ARG A 205 7.08 -20.32 1.37
CA ARG A 205 8.21 -20.51 0.45
C ARG A 205 7.88 -19.97 -0.96
N ASN A 206 6.66 -20.19 -1.43
CA ASN A 206 6.21 -19.61 -2.69
C ASN A 206 5.14 -18.54 -2.41
N PRO A 207 5.44 -17.24 -2.53
CA PRO A 207 4.49 -16.17 -2.24
C PRO A 207 3.34 -16.10 -3.25
N LEU A 208 3.45 -16.75 -4.41
CA LEU A 208 2.36 -16.74 -5.40
C LEU A 208 1.10 -17.47 -4.89
N ILE A 209 1.27 -18.51 -4.07
CA ILE A 209 0.14 -19.28 -3.53
C ILE A 209 -0.79 -18.39 -2.69
N PRO A 210 -0.32 -17.70 -1.61
CA PRO A 210 -1.19 -16.83 -0.83
C PRO A 210 -1.74 -15.66 -1.64
N ILE A 211 -0.97 -15.09 -2.58
CA ILE A 211 -1.47 -14.02 -3.46
C ILE A 211 -2.69 -14.49 -4.26
N MET A 212 -2.60 -15.66 -4.90
CA MET A 212 -3.68 -16.21 -5.71
C MET A 212 -4.92 -16.55 -4.86
N VAL A 213 -4.73 -17.05 -3.64
CA VAL A 213 -5.85 -17.35 -2.73
C VAL A 213 -6.58 -16.07 -2.35
N VAL A 214 -5.87 -15.03 -1.91
CA VAL A 214 -6.50 -13.75 -1.54
C VAL A 214 -7.12 -13.10 -2.78
N ALA A 215 -6.45 -13.13 -3.95
CA ALA A 215 -6.98 -12.59 -5.19
C ALA A 215 -8.29 -13.26 -5.59
N SER A 216 -8.34 -14.59 -5.50
CA SER A 216 -9.54 -15.37 -5.80
C SER A 216 -10.68 -15.02 -4.84
N TRP A 217 -10.37 -14.84 -3.55
CA TRP A 217 -11.34 -14.45 -2.53
C TRP A 217 -11.91 -13.05 -2.76
N GLU A 218 -11.05 -12.08 -3.08
CA GLU A 218 -11.48 -10.70 -3.37
C GLU A 218 -12.24 -10.61 -4.72
N LEU A 219 -11.90 -11.43 -5.71
CA LEU A 219 -12.58 -11.46 -7.01
C LEU A 219 -14.02 -11.96 -6.91
N ILE A 220 -14.27 -13.00 -6.11
CA ILE A 220 -15.62 -13.56 -5.94
C ILE A 220 -16.49 -12.75 -4.97
N HIS A 221 -15.94 -11.71 -4.33
CA HIS A 221 -16.61 -10.90 -3.30
C HIS A 221 -18.02 -10.45 -3.68
N PHE A 222 -18.25 -10.06 -4.95
CA PHE A 222 -19.54 -9.53 -5.39
C PHE A 222 -20.70 -10.55 -5.27
N ILE A 223 -20.41 -11.85 -5.35
CA ILE A 223 -21.40 -12.95 -5.24
C ILE A 223 -21.48 -13.50 -3.81
N LEU A 224 -20.49 -13.24 -2.97
CA LEU A 224 -20.41 -13.87 -1.64
C LEU A 224 -21.62 -13.51 -0.74
N PRO A 225 -22.13 -14.48 0.04
CA PRO A 225 -23.09 -14.19 1.10
C PRO A 225 -22.54 -13.19 2.14
N PRO A 226 -23.41 -12.45 2.84
CA PRO A 226 -22.98 -11.40 3.79
C PRO A 226 -21.98 -11.87 4.83
N ALA A 227 -22.16 -13.10 5.36
CA ALA A 227 -21.27 -13.67 6.38
C ALA A 227 -19.82 -13.86 5.88
N LEU A 228 -19.62 -14.10 4.58
CA LEU A 228 -18.29 -14.30 4.00
C LEU A 228 -17.62 -12.99 3.58
N LYS A 229 -18.40 -11.96 3.20
CA LYS A 229 -17.88 -10.63 2.84
C LYS A 229 -17.10 -9.98 4.00
N VAL A 230 -17.42 -10.32 5.26
CA VAL A 230 -16.74 -9.81 6.46
C VAL A 230 -15.24 -10.13 6.49
N PHE A 231 -14.78 -11.17 5.78
CA PHE A 231 -13.36 -11.53 5.69
C PHE A 231 -12.62 -10.82 4.56
N SER A 232 -13.33 -10.18 3.63
CA SER A 232 -12.73 -9.47 2.51
C SER A 232 -12.31 -8.06 2.92
N ILE A 233 -11.10 -7.67 2.54
CA ILE A 233 -10.61 -6.31 2.78
C ILE A 233 -11.39 -5.33 1.90
N ILE A 234 -11.74 -5.73 0.67
CA ILE A 234 -12.49 -4.87 -0.25
C ILE A 234 -13.88 -4.51 0.27
N PHE A 235 -14.50 -5.35 1.10
CA PHE A 235 -15.80 -5.10 1.71
C PHE A 235 -15.78 -3.83 2.58
N TYR A 236 -14.75 -3.69 3.43
CA TYR A 236 -14.58 -2.52 4.29
C TYR A 236 -14.20 -1.28 3.48
N LEU A 237 -13.36 -1.42 2.46
CA LEU A 237 -12.89 -0.31 1.63
C LEU A 237 -14.01 0.26 0.76
N LYS A 238 -14.84 -0.59 0.14
CA LYS A 238 -15.98 -0.15 -0.66
C LYS A 238 -17.03 0.60 0.17
N GLY A 239 -17.20 0.23 1.44
CA GLY A 239 -18.09 0.94 2.36
C GLY A 239 -17.66 2.37 2.69
N LEU A 240 -16.42 2.76 2.35
CA LEU A 240 -15.89 4.11 2.55
C LEU A 240 -15.99 4.99 1.31
N LEU A 241 -16.42 4.45 0.16
CA LEU A 241 -16.45 5.20 -1.09
C LEU A 241 -17.40 6.42 -0.97
N PRO A 242 -16.97 7.60 -1.44
CA PRO A 242 -17.74 8.84 -1.28
C PRO A 242 -19.05 8.84 -2.09
N ILE A 243 -19.07 8.08 -3.18
CA ILE A 243 -20.21 7.95 -4.08
C ILE A 243 -20.66 6.49 -4.03
N PRO A 244 -21.93 6.20 -3.64
CA PRO A 244 -22.43 4.85 -3.63
C PRO A 244 -22.43 4.30 -5.07
N LEU A 245 -21.91 3.08 -5.22
CA LEU A 245 -21.80 2.41 -6.51
C LEU A 245 -22.76 1.23 -6.53
N ASP A 246 -23.44 1.04 -7.65
CA ASP A 246 -24.26 -0.14 -7.87
C ASP A 246 -23.34 -1.31 -8.25
N GLU A 247 -23.33 -2.38 -7.45
CA GLU A 247 -22.47 -3.56 -7.69
C GLU A 247 -22.97 -4.46 -8.85
N GLY A 248 -23.99 -4.02 -9.59
CA GLY A 248 -24.58 -4.74 -10.72
C GLY A 248 -25.69 -5.72 -10.33
N PRO A 249 -26.40 -6.28 -11.32
CA PRO A 249 -27.64 -7.05 -11.11
C PRO A 249 -27.44 -8.42 -10.44
N LEU A 250 -26.21 -8.94 -10.42
CA LEU A 250 -25.87 -10.22 -9.80
C LEU A 250 -25.29 -10.07 -8.38
N ALA A 251 -25.09 -8.84 -7.92
CA ALA A 251 -24.50 -8.59 -6.61
C ALA A 251 -25.52 -8.80 -5.49
N VAL A 252 -25.09 -9.53 -4.45
CA VAL A 252 -25.88 -9.65 -3.24
C VAL A 252 -25.83 -8.31 -2.50
N ILE A 253 -26.98 -7.63 -2.44
CA ILE A 253 -27.13 -6.33 -1.78
C ILE A 253 -26.88 -6.52 -0.28
N VAL A 254 -25.82 -5.89 0.22
CA VAL A 254 -25.46 -5.87 1.65
C VAL A 254 -25.27 -4.43 2.06
N SER A 255 -25.80 -4.07 3.24
CA SER A 255 -25.59 -2.74 3.80
C SER A 255 -24.08 -2.49 3.98
N PRO A 256 -23.54 -1.38 3.46
CA PRO A 256 -22.15 -1.03 3.68
C PRO A 256 -21.80 -0.99 5.17
N PRO A 257 -20.60 -1.46 5.56
CA PRO A 257 -20.17 -1.36 6.96
C PRO A 257 -20.08 0.12 7.38
N PRO A 258 -20.38 0.44 8.65
CA PRO A 258 -20.20 1.79 9.16
C PRO A 258 -18.75 2.25 9.00
N VAL A 259 -18.55 3.53 8.69
CA VAL A 259 -17.23 4.15 8.42
C VAL A 259 -16.19 3.80 9.51
N TRP A 260 -16.58 3.92 10.78
CA TRP A 260 -15.69 3.63 11.90
C TRP A 260 -15.29 2.15 11.97
N VAL A 261 -16.18 1.22 11.59
CA VAL A 261 -15.89 -0.22 11.55
C VAL A 261 -14.84 -0.50 10.49
N SER A 262 -14.95 0.11 9.31
CA SER A 262 -13.95 -0.06 8.25
C SER A 262 -12.58 0.47 8.66
N ILE A 263 -12.52 1.66 9.27
CA ILE A 263 -11.25 2.23 9.72
C ILE A 263 -10.63 1.36 10.82
N VAL A 264 -11.39 1.09 11.90
CA VAL A 264 -10.91 0.28 13.03
C VAL A 264 -10.55 -1.13 12.60
N GLY A 265 -11.33 -1.73 11.69
CA GLY A 265 -11.07 -3.04 11.12
C GLY A 265 -9.74 -3.10 10.38
N MET A 266 -9.42 -2.11 9.55
CA MET A 266 -8.15 -2.05 8.83
C MET A 266 -6.95 -1.84 9.78
N PHE A 267 -7.08 -0.96 10.77
CA PHE A 267 -6.04 -0.78 11.79
C PHE A 267 -5.85 -2.05 12.63
N GLY A 268 -6.94 -2.67 13.06
CA GLY A 268 -6.94 -3.91 13.83
C GLY A 268 -6.29 -5.06 13.06
N LEU A 269 -6.68 -5.25 11.80
CA LEU A 269 -6.06 -6.24 10.91
C LEU A 269 -4.56 -6.00 10.80
N SER A 270 -4.14 -4.76 10.54
CA SER A 270 -2.73 -4.40 10.39
C SER A 270 -1.92 -4.64 11.67
N ILE A 271 -2.44 -4.25 12.83
CA ILE A 271 -1.79 -4.48 14.12
C ILE A 271 -1.63 -5.99 14.36
N VAL A 272 -2.70 -6.77 14.18
CA VAL A 272 -2.69 -8.22 14.43
C VAL A 272 -1.69 -8.93 13.51
N THR A 273 -1.69 -8.62 12.21
CA THR A 273 -0.79 -9.27 11.24
C THR A 273 0.66 -8.84 11.42
N VAL A 274 0.94 -7.57 11.75
CA VAL A 274 2.29 -7.09 12.08
C VAL A 274 2.81 -7.73 13.37
N LEU A 275 1.98 -7.85 14.42
CA LEU A 275 2.34 -8.57 15.64
C LEU A 275 2.60 -10.06 15.38
N GLY A 276 1.78 -10.69 14.54
CA GLY A 276 2.01 -12.05 14.05
C GLY A 276 3.35 -12.18 13.33
N THR A 277 3.68 -11.22 12.47
CA THR A 277 4.96 -11.14 11.74
C THR A 277 6.14 -11.01 12.70
N ILE A 278 6.03 -10.19 13.74
CA ILE A 278 7.03 -10.07 14.82
C ILE A 278 7.22 -11.42 15.52
N PHE A 279 6.13 -12.07 15.89
CA PHE A 279 6.17 -13.37 16.58
C PHE A 279 6.85 -14.44 15.73
N LEU A 280 6.52 -14.51 14.44
CA LEU A 280 7.15 -15.42 13.49
C LEU A 280 8.65 -15.14 13.37
N LEU A 281 9.03 -13.87 13.24
CA LEU A 281 10.43 -13.47 13.11
C LEU A 281 11.26 -13.76 14.37
N LYS A 282 10.65 -13.72 15.56
CA LYS A 282 11.32 -14.12 16.81
C LYS A 282 11.59 -15.62 16.90
N ARG A 283 10.81 -16.45 16.19
CA ARG A 283 10.96 -17.91 16.14
C ARG A 283 11.76 -18.39 14.93
N LEU A 284 12.17 -17.49 14.04
CA LEU A 284 12.97 -17.86 12.88
C LEU A 284 14.40 -18.19 13.31
N GLU A 285 14.73 -19.48 13.23
CA GLU A 285 16.10 -19.99 13.35
C GLU A 285 16.70 -20.16 11.96
N VAL A 286 17.85 -19.54 11.70
CA VAL A 286 18.59 -19.79 10.46
C VAL A 286 19.33 -21.10 10.61
N LYS A 287 18.76 -22.16 10.03
CA LYS A 287 19.51 -23.41 9.82
C LYS A 287 20.47 -23.21 8.65
N TYR A 288 21.77 -23.34 8.92
CA TYR A 288 22.84 -23.30 7.92
C TYR A 288 23.05 -24.63 7.19
N THR A 289 22.13 -25.58 7.37
CA THR A 289 22.23 -26.93 6.83
C THR A 289 20.95 -27.21 6.06
N ASP A 290 21.03 -27.08 4.73
CA ASP A 290 20.12 -27.79 3.85
C ASP A 290 20.68 -29.22 3.73
N GLU A 291 20.11 -30.13 4.51
CA GLU A 291 19.61 -31.39 3.95
C GLU A 291 18.09 -31.25 3.81
#